data_AF-A0AB39AUT2-F1
#
_entry.id   AF-A0AB39AUT2-F1
#
_cell.length_a   1.000
_cell.length_b   1.000
_cell.length_c   1.000
_cell.angle_alpha   90.00
_cell.angle_beta   90.00
_cell.angle_gamma   90.00
#
_symmetry.space_group_name_H-M   'P 1'
#
loop_
_entity.id
_entity.type
_entity.pdbx_description
1 polymer ?
#
loop_
_entity_poly.entity_id
_entity_poly.type
_entity_poly.pdbx_seq_one_letter_code
_entity_poly.pdbx_strand_id
1 'polypeptide(L)'
;MELEDDLKRLKSYVTRADKVAHKRDVLLPKWLPIVEDYLAKKGKQNEDNPIYAYCTVWLFDVGNFARGIEFGLRAIELNQPMASSIRRQWPGFIADTVFDWASTQAEKGNSIEPYFGQVFKCVANTWKLPEQVTAKYYKFAGLALLRRKNGDVSPSHVGDVQRLQQADGYLAKAAELHKHAQVKTVRNKIAMRLRAIAELNAQ
;
A
#
# COMPACT_ATOMS: atom_id res chain seq x y z
N MET A 1 6.31 -15.52 27.43
CA MET A 1 7.32 -16.57 27.22
C MET A 1 7.28 -17.10 25.80
N GLU A 2 6.20 -17.76 25.33
CA GLU A 2 6.22 -18.37 23.98
C GLU A 2 6.45 -17.41 22.80
N LEU A 3 5.78 -16.26 22.77
CA LEU A 3 5.96 -15.29 21.68
C LEU A 3 7.40 -14.77 21.60
N GLU A 4 8.04 -14.52 22.75
CA GLU A 4 9.42 -14.01 22.78
C GLU A 4 10.42 -15.04 22.24
N ASP A 5 10.20 -16.32 22.53
CA ASP A 5 11.05 -17.40 22.03
C ASP A 5 10.84 -17.63 20.53
N ASP A 6 9.60 -17.50 20.04
CA ASP A 6 9.29 -17.49 18.61
C ASP A 6 9.97 -16.30 17.90
N LEU A 7 9.99 -15.12 18.52
CA LEU A 7 10.70 -13.94 17.99
C LEU A 7 12.23 -14.12 18.01
N LYS A 8 12.80 -14.76 19.04
CA LYS A 8 14.23 -15.12 19.08
C LYS A 8 14.57 -16.11 17.98
N ARG A 9 13.73 -17.12 17.76
CA ARG A 9 13.89 -18.09 16.66
C ARG A 9 13.82 -17.41 15.30
N LEU A 10 12.93 -16.43 15.11
CA LEU A 10 12.92 -15.64 13.87
C LEU A 10 14.23 -14.89 13.62
N LYS A 11 14.90 -14.43 14.67
CA LYS A 11 16.19 -13.73 14.56
C LYS A 11 17.34 -14.66 14.19
N SER A 12 17.26 -15.96 14.49
CA SER A 12 18.33 -16.92 14.19
C SER A 12 18.41 -17.32 12.71
N TYR A 13 17.34 -17.17 11.93
CA TYR A 13 17.40 -17.39 10.49
C TYR A 13 18.28 -16.34 9.80
N VAL A 14 19.10 -16.78 8.85
CA VAL A 14 20.02 -15.91 8.10
C VAL A 14 19.29 -15.22 6.95
N THR A 15 18.53 -15.97 6.14
CA THR A 15 17.91 -15.41 4.94
C THR A 15 16.53 -14.83 5.22
N ARG A 16 16.12 -13.84 4.41
CA ARG A 16 14.75 -13.31 4.43
C ARG A 16 13.73 -14.38 4.01
N ALA A 17 14.09 -15.24 3.07
CA ALA A 17 13.22 -16.31 2.58
C ALA A 17 12.86 -17.30 3.69
N ASP A 18 13.84 -17.74 4.49
CA ASP A 18 13.60 -18.66 5.61
C ASP A 18 12.73 -18.02 6.69
N LYS A 19 12.95 -16.72 6.98
CA LYS A 19 12.09 -15.97 7.91
C LYS A 19 10.64 -15.91 7.42
N VAL A 20 10.44 -15.63 6.13
CA VAL A 20 9.10 -15.56 5.53
C VAL A 20 8.43 -16.94 5.53
N ALA A 21 9.16 -18.00 5.17
CA ALA A 21 8.65 -19.37 5.22
C ALA A 21 8.24 -19.75 6.65
N HIS A 22 9.09 -19.48 7.65
CA HIS A 22 8.77 -19.78 9.04
C HIS A 22 7.57 -18.99 9.56
N LYS A 23 7.43 -17.71 9.18
CA LYS A 23 6.24 -16.90 9.51
C LYS A 23 4.98 -17.53 8.91
N ARG A 24 5.03 -17.94 7.64
CA ARG A 24 3.90 -18.54 6.91
C ARG A 24 3.50 -19.91 7.45
N ASP A 25 4.49 -20.79 7.65
CA ASP A 25 4.24 -22.22 7.82
C ASP A 25 4.17 -22.64 9.30
N VAL A 26 4.67 -21.80 10.23
CA VAL A 26 4.70 -22.12 11.66
C VAL A 26 4.00 -21.06 12.51
N LEU A 27 4.43 -19.79 12.39
CA LEU A 27 3.98 -18.77 13.32
C LEU A 27 2.54 -18.32 13.07
N LEU A 28 2.17 -18.03 11.82
CA LEU A 28 0.80 -17.65 11.49
C LEU A 28 -0.20 -18.78 11.82
N PRO A 29 0.02 -20.06 11.45
CA PRO A 29 -0.87 -21.16 11.86
C PRO A 29 -1.05 -21.28 13.38
N LYS A 30 0.01 -21.02 14.15
CA LYS A 30 -0.04 -21.03 15.62
C LYS A 30 -0.79 -19.84 16.21
N TRP A 31 -0.45 -18.62 15.77
CA TRP A 31 -0.85 -17.40 16.46
C TRP A 31 -2.09 -16.71 15.86
N LEU A 32 -2.35 -16.90 14.57
CA LEU A 32 -3.48 -16.26 13.90
C LEU A 32 -4.85 -16.71 14.46
N PRO A 33 -5.10 -17.99 14.79
CA PRO A 33 -6.37 -18.39 15.40
C PRO A 33 -6.65 -17.70 16.75
N ILE A 34 -5.59 -17.46 17.54
CA ILE A 34 -5.69 -16.75 18.83
C ILE A 34 -6.09 -15.29 18.61
N VAL A 35 -5.52 -14.65 17.59
CA VAL A 35 -5.84 -13.28 17.18
C VAL A 35 -7.28 -13.19 16.67
N GLU A 36 -7.72 -14.15 15.87
CA GLU A 36 -9.09 -14.19 15.33
C GLU A 36 -10.12 -14.38 16.46
N ASP A 37 -9.86 -15.25 17.43
CA ASP A 37 -10.70 -15.39 18.63
C ASP A 37 -10.74 -14.09 19.45
N TYR A 38 -9.60 -13.41 19.61
CA TYR A 38 -9.55 -12.09 20.23
C TYR A 38 -10.41 -11.05 19.49
N LEU A 39 -10.34 -11.00 18.16
CA LEU A 39 -11.14 -10.10 17.32
C LEU A 39 -12.63 -10.47 17.25
N ALA A 40 -13.01 -11.70 17.60
CA ALA A 40 -14.41 -12.14 17.67
C ALA A 40 -15.10 -11.75 19.00
N LYS A 41 -14.34 -11.60 20.08
CA LYS A 41 -14.88 -11.27 21.42
C LYS A 41 -15.36 -9.81 21.49
N LYS A 42 -16.65 -9.60 21.78
CA LYS A 42 -17.22 -8.26 21.99
C LYS A 42 -16.72 -7.64 23.31
N GLY A 43 -16.33 -6.36 23.28
CA GLY A 43 -16.15 -5.54 24.47
C GLY A 43 -14.76 -5.55 25.15
N LYS A 44 -13.77 -6.28 24.65
CA LYS A 44 -12.39 -6.32 25.23
C LYS A 44 -11.26 -6.05 24.23
N GLN A 45 -11.58 -5.46 23.07
CA GLN A 45 -10.62 -5.28 21.97
C GLN A 45 -9.74 -4.03 22.10
N ASN A 46 -9.80 -3.36 23.25
CA ASN A 46 -9.06 -2.13 23.53
C ASN A 46 -7.82 -2.38 24.41
N GLU A 47 -7.58 -3.62 24.84
CA GLU A 47 -6.33 -3.99 25.53
C GLU A 47 -5.23 -4.28 24.50
N ASP A 48 -4.03 -3.78 24.77
CA ASP A 48 -2.85 -4.01 23.93
C ASP A 48 -2.60 -5.50 23.71
N ASN A 49 -2.58 -5.91 22.44
CA ASN A 49 -2.32 -7.29 22.06
C ASN A 49 -1.07 -7.37 21.17
N PRO A 50 0.13 -7.64 21.75
CA PRO A 50 1.36 -7.77 20.98
C PRO A 50 1.31 -8.87 19.91
N ILE A 51 0.60 -9.98 20.18
CA ILE A 51 0.46 -11.09 19.22
C ILE A 51 -0.29 -10.59 17.99
N TYR A 52 -1.36 -9.82 18.18
CA TYR A 52 -2.09 -9.21 17.07
C TYR A 52 -1.19 -8.34 16.21
N ALA A 53 -0.39 -7.46 16.83
CA ALA A 53 0.52 -6.59 16.09
C ALA A 53 1.55 -7.39 15.27
N TYR A 54 2.14 -8.45 15.84
CA TYR A 54 3.10 -9.30 15.12
C TYR A 54 2.44 -10.12 14.01
N CYS A 55 1.26 -10.73 14.25
CA CYS A 55 0.53 -11.46 13.22
C CYS A 55 0.18 -10.56 12.03
N THR A 56 -0.30 -9.34 12.28
CA THR A 56 -0.59 -8.37 11.21
C THR A 56 0.65 -8.05 10.39
N VAL A 57 1.80 -7.78 11.03
CA VAL A 57 3.07 -7.56 10.32
C VAL A 57 3.47 -8.79 9.51
N TRP A 58 3.35 -9.99 10.07
CA TRP A 58 3.71 -11.23 9.38
C TRP A 58 2.81 -11.51 8.17
N LEU A 59 1.53 -11.15 8.22
CA LEU A 59 0.63 -11.22 7.06
C LEU A 59 1.16 -10.39 5.88
N PHE A 60 1.68 -9.18 6.14
CA PHE A 60 2.38 -8.40 5.11
C PHE A 60 3.68 -9.07 4.65
N ASP A 61 4.49 -9.58 5.57
CA ASP A 61 5.78 -10.21 5.24
C ASP A 61 5.63 -11.42 4.32
N VAL A 62 4.56 -12.20 4.48
CA VAL A 62 4.26 -13.39 3.66
C VAL A 62 3.46 -13.05 2.38
N GLY A 63 3.14 -11.77 2.17
CA GLY A 63 2.41 -11.31 0.99
C GLY A 63 0.90 -11.52 1.03
N ASN A 64 0.31 -11.85 2.18
CA ASN A 64 -1.14 -11.90 2.37
C ASN A 64 -1.70 -10.49 2.63
N PHE A 65 -1.66 -9.64 1.60
CA PHE A 65 -2.08 -8.24 1.69
C PHE A 65 -3.57 -8.06 2.00
N ALA A 66 -4.43 -8.97 1.55
CA ALA A 66 -5.86 -8.91 1.85
C ALA A 66 -6.11 -8.92 3.37
N ARG A 67 -5.62 -9.95 4.07
CA ARG A 67 -5.72 -10.05 5.53
C ARG A 67 -4.86 -9.02 6.24
N GLY A 68 -3.65 -8.75 5.73
CA GLY A 68 -2.74 -7.77 6.32
C GLY A 68 -3.34 -6.36 6.38
N ILE A 69 -3.99 -5.91 5.29
CA ILE A 69 -4.66 -4.61 5.25
C ILE A 69 -5.91 -4.62 6.13
N GLU A 70 -6.73 -5.68 6.09
CA GLU A 70 -7.90 -5.84 6.97
C GLU A 70 -7.50 -5.67 8.45
N PHE A 71 -6.50 -6.42 8.90
CA PHE A 71 -6.02 -6.38 10.28
C PHE A 71 -5.32 -5.05 10.58
N GLY A 72 -4.55 -4.51 9.66
CA GLY A 72 -3.91 -3.20 9.82
C GLY A 72 -4.92 -2.06 10.03
N LEU A 73 -6.02 -2.06 9.27
CA LEU A 73 -7.10 -1.08 9.44
C LEU A 73 -7.82 -1.29 10.78
N ARG A 74 -8.11 -2.53 11.14
CA ARG A 74 -8.74 -2.85 12.42
C ARG A 74 -7.84 -2.48 13.61
N ALA A 75 -6.51 -2.61 13.47
CA ALA A 75 -5.56 -2.16 14.48
C ALA A 75 -5.60 -0.65 14.70
N ILE A 76 -5.79 0.13 13.64
CA ILE A 76 -5.99 1.59 13.74
C ILE A 76 -7.30 1.91 14.47
N GLU A 77 -8.40 1.25 14.11
CA GLU A 77 -9.71 1.46 14.75
C GLU A 77 -9.69 1.14 16.25
N LEU A 78 -8.96 0.10 16.64
CA LEU A 78 -8.82 -0.35 18.02
C LEU A 78 -7.71 0.39 18.80
N ASN A 79 -7.02 1.35 18.18
CA ASN A 79 -5.82 2.00 18.73
C ASN A 79 -4.74 1.01 19.23
N GLN A 80 -4.60 -0.13 18.55
CA GLN A 80 -3.63 -1.14 18.94
C GLN A 80 -2.21 -0.64 18.69
N PRO A 81 -1.27 -0.89 19.62
CA PRO A 81 0.11 -0.47 19.44
C PRO A 81 0.76 -1.24 18.29
N MET A 82 1.76 -0.61 17.69
CA MET A 82 2.61 -1.27 16.71
C MET A 82 3.47 -2.35 17.41
N ALA A 83 3.86 -3.39 16.67
CA ALA A 83 4.82 -4.38 17.16
C ALA A 83 6.11 -3.67 17.63
N SER A 84 6.60 -4.01 18.83
CA SER A 84 7.65 -3.24 19.53
C SER A 84 8.97 -3.10 18.75
N SER A 85 9.21 -3.98 17.78
CA SER A 85 10.36 -3.90 16.87
C SER A 85 10.23 -2.85 15.76
N ILE A 86 9.07 -2.23 15.59
CA ILE A 86 8.77 -1.28 14.50
C ILE A 86 8.47 0.09 15.10
N ARG A 87 9.24 1.09 14.69
CA ARG A 87 9.14 2.48 15.22
C ARG A 87 8.00 3.30 14.61
N ARG A 88 7.58 2.97 13.39
CA ARG A 88 6.53 3.70 12.65
C ARG A 88 5.14 3.26 13.10
N GLN A 89 4.15 4.15 12.99
CA GLN A 89 2.75 3.85 13.29
C GLN A 89 2.08 3.07 12.15
N TRP A 90 0.94 2.42 12.42
CA TRP A 90 0.19 1.61 11.47
C TRP A 90 -0.06 2.29 10.11
N PRO A 91 -0.57 3.55 10.03
CA PRO A 91 -0.78 4.22 8.75
C PRO A 91 0.48 4.28 7.88
N GLY A 92 1.61 4.64 8.47
CA GLY A 92 2.89 4.73 7.76
C GLY A 92 3.42 3.36 7.35
N PHE A 93 3.33 2.36 8.26
CA PHE A 93 3.73 0.99 7.96
C PHE A 93 2.95 0.42 6.77
N ILE A 94 1.62 0.54 6.79
CA ILE A 94 0.74 0.00 5.74
C ILE A 94 0.98 0.75 4.43
N ALA A 95 1.05 2.09 4.48
CA ALA A 95 1.28 2.91 3.30
C ALA A 95 2.59 2.55 2.60
N ASP A 96 3.71 2.46 3.32
CA ASP A 96 5.00 2.10 2.72
C ASP A 96 4.96 0.68 2.13
N THR A 97 4.46 -0.29 2.90
CA THR A 97 4.52 -1.71 2.51
C THR A 97 3.65 -2.00 1.29
N VAL A 98 2.46 -1.40 1.21
CA VAL A 98 1.57 -1.53 0.04
C VAL A 98 2.12 -0.76 -1.16
N PHE A 99 2.76 0.38 -0.95
CA PHE A 99 3.38 1.14 -2.05
C PHE A 99 4.53 0.36 -2.69
N ASP A 100 5.41 -0.24 -1.89
CA ASP A 100 6.54 -1.04 -2.38
C ASP A 100 6.06 -2.27 -3.17
N TRP A 101 5.04 -2.96 -2.65
CA TRP A 101 4.39 -4.06 -3.37
C TRP A 101 3.75 -3.60 -4.68
N ALA A 102 2.95 -2.53 -4.65
CA ALA A 102 2.25 -2.02 -5.82
C ALA A 102 3.23 -1.58 -6.91
N SER A 103 4.33 -0.92 -6.52
CA SER A 103 5.40 -0.51 -7.43
C SER A 103 6.01 -1.72 -8.14
N THR A 104 6.35 -2.76 -7.38
CA THR A 104 6.89 -4.02 -7.93
C THR A 104 5.90 -4.71 -8.88
N GLN A 105 4.60 -4.73 -8.54
CA GLN A 105 3.58 -5.32 -9.43
C GLN A 105 3.43 -4.51 -10.71
N ALA A 106 3.38 -3.19 -10.61
CA ALA A 106 3.17 -2.32 -11.75
C ALA A 106 4.34 -2.35 -12.75
N GLU A 107 5.57 -2.47 -12.28
CA GLU A 107 6.76 -2.67 -13.13
C GLU A 107 6.68 -3.98 -13.93
N LYS A 108 6.02 -5.01 -13.38
CA LYS A 108 5.79 -6.30 -14.06
C LYS A 108 4.52 -6.31 -14.92
N GLY A 109 3.78 -5.21 -14.98
CA GLY A 109 2.49 -5.12 -15.68
C GLY A 109 1.33 -5.83 -14.97
N ASN A 110 1.51 -6.25 -13.72
CA ASN A 110 0.47 -6.89 -12.91
C ASN A 110 -0.50 -5.85 -12.35
N SER A 111 -1.72 -6.30 -12.00
CA SER A 111 -2.68 -5.47 -11.29
C SER A 111 -2.15 -5.09 -9.89
N ILE A 112 -2.34 -3.82 -9.53
CA ILE A 112 -2.10 -3.28 -8.19
C ILE A 112 -3.38 -3.26 -7.34
N GLU A 113 -4.53 -3.54 -7.95
CA GLU A 113 -5.83 -3.54 -7.31
C GLU A 113 -6.17 -4.94 -6.77
N PRO A 114 -6.93 -5.02 -5.66
CA PRO A 114 -7.64 -3.91 -4.98
C PRO A 114 -6.82 -3.17 -3.90
N TYR A 115 -5.62 -3.67 -3.57
CA TYR A 115 -4.90 -3.26 -2.37
C TYR A 115 -4.39 -1.82 -2.44
N PHE A 116 -3.84 -1.41 -3.59
CA PHE A 116 -3.38 -0.03 -3.77
C PHE A 116 -4.55 0.94 -3.65
N GLY A 117 -5.66 0.70 -4.35
CA GLY A 117 -6.82 1.60 -4.34
C GLY A 117 -7.45 1.72 -2.94
N GLN A 118 -7.52 0.62 -2.18
CA GLN A 118 -8.00 0.64 -0.80
C GLN A 118 -7.12 1.53 0.09
N VAL A 119 -5.81 1.32 0.07
CA VAL A 119 -4.88 2.11 0.90
C VAL A 119 -4.78 3.55 0.42
N PHE A 120 -4.84 3.79 -0.90
CA PHE A 120 -4.81 5.14 -1.46
C PHE A 120 -5.98 5.98 -0.95
N LYS A 121 -7.20 5.42 -0.82
CA LYS A 121 -8.34 6.13 -0.23
C LYS A 121 -8.06 6.58 1.20
N CYS A 122 -7.43 5.72 2.01
CA CYS A 122 -7.03 6.07 3.37
C CYS A 122 -5.94 7.15 3.40
N VAL A 123 -4.90 7.01 2.58
CA VAL A 123 -3.79 7.98 2.46
C VAL A 123 -4.31 9.35 1.98
N ALA A 124 -5.23 9.36 1.02
CA ALA A 124 -5.75 10.58 0.42
C ALA A 124 -6.72 11.35 1.33
N ASN A 125 -7.54 10.62 2.11
CA ASN A 125 -8.72 11.21 2.77
C ASN A 125 -8.77 11.06 4.29
N THR A 126 -7.99 10.15 4.89
CA THR A 126 -8.17 9.76 6.30
C THR A 126 -6.89 9.89 7.11
N TRP A 127 -5.77 9.40 6.61
CA TRP A 127 -4.52 9.34 7.37
C TRP A 127 -3.72 10.63 7.27
N LYS A 128 -3.24 11.12 8.42
CA LYS A 128 -2.30 12.24 8.49
C LYS A 128 -0.87 11.71 8.34
N LEU A 129 -0.44 11.53 7.09
CA LEU A 129 0.91 11.12 6.74
C LEU A 129 1.77 12.33 6.30
N PRO A 130 3.11 12.23 6.33
CA PRO A 130 3.97 13.24 5.75
C PRO A 130 3.61 13.50 4.29
N GLU A 131 3.60 14.76 3.88
CA GLU A 131 3.16 15.19 2.53
C GLU A 131 3.91 14.46 1.41
N GLN A 132 5.20 14.14 1.63
CA GLN A 132 6.00 13.35 0.70
C GLN A 132 5.42 11.96 0.43
N VAL A 133 4.87 11.29 1.45
CA VAL A 133 4.25 9.96 1.32
C VAL A 133 2.94 10.08 0.53
N THR A 134 2.09 11.02 0.90
CA THR A 134 0.82 11.28 0.21
C THR A 134 1.06 11.68 -1.26
N ALA A 135 2.07 12.52 -1.52
CA ALA A 135 2.47 12.91 -2.88
C ALA A 135 2.93 11.71 -3.72
N LYS A 136 3.70 10.77 -3.13
CA LYS A 136 4.11 9.53 -3.83
C LYS A 136 2.90 8.70 -4.26
N TYR A 137 1.90 8.57 -3.39
CA TYR A 137 0.65 7.85 -3.70
C TYR A 137 -0.13 8.50 -4.84
N TYR A 138 -0.37 9.82 -4.79
CA TYR A 138 -1.02 10.55 -5.88
C TYR A 138 -0.24 10.43 -7.19
N LYS A 139 1.09 10.57 -7.15
CA LYS A 139 1.94 10.36 -8.34
C LYS A 139 1.74 8.97 -8.90
N PHE A 140 1.81 7.94 -8.07
CA PHE A 140 1.68 6.55 -8.52
C PHE A 140 0.31 6.26 -9.09
N ALA A 141 -0.77 6.73 -8.45
CA ALA A 141 -2.14 6.61 -8.95
C ALA A 141 -2.30 7.25 -10.35
N GLY A 142 -1.79 8.47 -10.53
CA GLY A 142 -1.81 9.15 -11.83
C GLY A 142 -1.01 8.42 -12.90
N LEU A 143 0.18 7.88 -12.56
CA LEU A 143 0.99 7.10 -13.50
C LEU A 143 0.35 5.74 -13.83
N ALA A 144 -0.31 5.09 -12.86
CA ALA A 144 -1.00 3.82 -13.07
C ALA A 144 -2.12 3.95 -14.12
N LEU A 145 -2.86 5.07 -14.11
CA LEU A 145 -3.84 5.39 -15.15
C LEU A 145 -3.23 5.57 -16.53
N LEU A 146 -1.93 5.77 -16.66
CA LEU A 146 -1.25 5.98 -17.96
C LEU A 146 -0.42 4.76 -18.38
N ARG A 147 -0.45 3.69 -17.58
CA ARG A 147 0.39 2.51 -17.77
C ARG A 147 -0.19 1.55 -18.80
N ARG A 148 0.70 0.97 -19.60
CA ARG A 148 0.41 -0.11 -20.55
C ARG A 148 0.61 -1.47 -19.90
N LYS A 149 0.18 -2.53 -20.60
CA LYS A 149 0.36 -3.93 -20.17
C LYS A 149 1.83 -4.34 -19.98
N ASN A 150 2.76 -3.71 -20.68
CA ASN A 150 4.20 -3.97 -20.56
C ASN A 150 4.85 -3.19 -19.40
N GLY A 151 4.09 -2.46 -18.59
CA GLY A 151 4.60 -1.66 -17.48
C GLY A 151 4.96 -0.22 -17.84
N ASP A 152 5.04 0.16 -19.13
CA ASP A 152 5.44 1.51 -19.51
C ASP A 152 4.34 2.56 -19.27
N VAL A 153 4.73 3.75 -18.81
CA VAL A 153 3.84 4.90 -18.72
C VAL A 153 3.81 5.65 -20.04
N SER A 154 2.66 5.66 -20.71
CA SER A 154 2.50 6.24 -22.05
C SER A 154 1.16 6.97 -22.21
N PRO A 155 1.13 8.29 -21.92
CA PRO A 155 -0.09 9.10 -22.10
C PRO A 155 -0.63 9.04 -23.54
N SER A 156 0.25 8.98 -24.54
CA SER A 156 -0.14 8.95 -25.96
C SER A 156 -1.01 7.77 -26.37
N HIS A 157 -0.99 6.68 -25.59
CA HIS A 157 -1.76 5.46 -25.89
C HIS A 157 -3.16 5.47 -25.26
N VAL A 158 -3.43 6.43 -24.38
CA VAL A 158 -4.75 6.58 -23.77
C VAL A 158 -5.62 7.41 -24.70
N GLY A 159 -6.73 6.83 -25.18
CA GLY A 159 -7.75 7.52 -25.98
C GLY A 159 -8.90 8.10 -25.15
N ASP A 160 -9.00 7.70 -23.89
CA ASP A 160 -10.05 8.14 -22.97
C ASP A 160 -9.69 9.48 -22.31
N VAL A 161 -10.48 10.51 -22.62
CA VAL A 161 -10.33 11.88 -22.09
C VAL A 161 -10.51 11.94 -20.58
N GLN A 162 -11.51 11.24 -20.02
CA GLN A 162 -11.77 11.25 -18.58
C GLN A 162 -10.61 10.61 -17.82
N ARG A 163 -10.09 9.50 -18.34
CA ARG A 163 -8.91 8.82 -17.79
C ARG A 163 -7.67 9.71 -17.80
N LEU A 164 -7.44 10.48 -18.87
CA LEU A 164 -6.34 11.44 -18.97
C LEU A 164 -6.50 12.59 -17.99
N GLN A 165 -7.70 13.16 -17.86
CA GLN A 165 -8.01 14.23 -16.91
C GLN A 165 -7.84 13.78 -15.46
N GLN A 166 -8.32 12.59 -15.13
CA GLN A 166 -8.13 11.99 -13.79
C GLN A 166 -6.64 11.80 -13.49
N ALA A 167 -5.87 11.28 -14.45
CA ALA A 167 -4.43 11.12 -14.30
C ALA A 167 -3.73 12.45 -14.05
N ASP A 168 -4.07 13.51 -14.81
CA ASP A 168 -3.51 14.84 -14.60
C ASP A 168 -3.90 15.41 -13.23
N GLY A 169 -5.14 15.23 -12.79
CA GLY A 169 -5.62 15.67 -11.48
C GLY A 169 -4.81 15.06 -10.33
N TYR A 170 -4.54 13.75 -10.37
CA TYR A 170 -3.68 13.10 -9.38
C TYR A 170 -2.23 13.60 -9.44
N LEU A 171 -1.67 13.75 -10.64
CA LEU A 171 -0.31 14.29 -10.79
C LEU A 171 -0.21 15.74 -10.32
N ALA A 172 -1.23 16.56 -10.57
CA ALA A 172 -1.32 17.93 -10.07
C ALA A 172 -1.29 17.95 -8.54
N LYS A 173 -2.09 17.10 -7.89
CA LYS A 173 -2.12 17.01 -6.43
C LYS A 173 -0.78 16.55 -5.85
N ALA A 174 -0.09 15.63 -6.52
CA ALA A 174 1.25 15.23 -6.12
C ALA A 174 2.25 16.40 -6.17
N ALA A 175 2.17 17.26 -7.19
CA ALA A 175 3.04 18.43 -7.33
C ALA A 175 2.76 19.51 -6.28
N GLU A 176 1.48 19.70 -5.91
CA GLU A 176 1.07 20.60 -4.84
C GLU A 176 1.64 20.16 -3.49
N LEU A 177 1.55 18.86 -3.19
CA LEU A 177 1.98 18.29 -1.91
C LEU A 177 3.51 18.20 -1.76
N HIS A 178 4.27 18.08 -2.86
CA HIS A 178 5.71 17.92 -2.76
C HIS A 178 6.47 18.45 -3.99
N LYS A 179 7.32 19.45 -3.77
CA LYS A 179 8.12 20.11 -4.82
C LYS A 179 8.97 19.15 -5.68
N HIS A 180 9.39 18.02 -5.12
CA HIS A 180 10.15 17.00 -5.84
C HIS A 180 9.30 15.81 -6.32
N ALA A 181 7.99 15.99 -6.51
CA ALA A 181 7.14 14.97 -7.13
C ALA A 181 7.59 14.64 -8.57
N GLN A 182 8.24 15.57 -9.29
CA GLN A 182 8.82 15.36 -10.62
C GLN A 182 7.80 14.86 -11.67
N VAL A 183 6.64 15.53 -11.75
CA VAL A 183 5.52 15.14 -12.63
C VAL A 183 5.33 16.06 -13.85
N LYS A 184 6.06 17.17 -13.95
CA LYS A 184 5.89 18.18 -15.02
C LYS A 184 5.89 17.57 -16.43
N THR A 185 6.88 16.73 -16.72
CA THR A 185 7.03 16.13 -18.06
C THR A 185 5.85 15.24 -18.45
N VAL A 186 5.34 14.41 -17.52
CA VAL A 186 4.21 13.53 -17.82
C VAL A 186 2.91 14.32 -17.96
N ARG A 187 2.70 15.36 -17.14
CA ARG A 187 1.55 16.27 -17.27
C ARG A 187 1.52 17.00 -18.61
N ASN A 188 2.68 17.48 -19.07
CA ASN A 188 2.78 18.08 -20.41
C ASN A 188 2.40 17.10 -21.52
N LYS A 189 2.82 15.82 -21.42
CA LYS A 189 2.43 14.78 -22.38
C LYS A 189 0.93 14.47 -22.35
N ILE A 190 0.29 14.50 -21.18
CA ILE A 190 -1.17 14.37 -21.04
C ILE A 190 -1.87 15.53 -21.75
N ALA A 191 -1.44 16.77 -21.50
CA ALA A 191 -2.02 17.95 -22.13
C ALA A 191 -1.91 17.91 -23.67
N MET A 192 -0.76 17.48 -24.21
CA MET A 192 -0.59 17.28 -25.65
C MET A 192 -1.56 16.22 -26.20
N ARG A 193 -1.74 15.10 -25.49
CA ARG A 193 -2.65 14.04 -25.92
C ARG A 193 -4.10 14.50 -25.91
N LEU A 194 -4.52 15.25 -24.89
CA LEU A 194 -5.88 15.81 -24.81
C LEU A 194 -6.18 16.74 -25.98
N ARG A 195 -5.23 17.60 -26.37
CA ARG A 195 -5.37 18.47 -27.55
C ARG A 195 -5.51 17.67 -28.84
N ALA A 196 -4.65 16.66 -29.03
CA ALA A 196 -4.71 15.81 -30.21
C ALA A 196 -6.06 15.05 -30.33
N ILE A 197 -6.65 14.60 -29.21
CA ILE A 197 -7.97 13.97 -29.23
C ILE A 197 -9.06 14.99 -29.58
N ALA A 198 -8.98 16.21 -29.04
CA ALA A 198 -9.94 17.27 -29.34
C ALA A 198 -9.93 17.68 -30.82
N GLU A 199 -8.74 17.80 -31.42
CA GLU A 199 -8.56 18.09 -32.84
C GLU A 199 -9.15 16.97 -33.73
N LEU A 200 -8.92 15.71 -33.38
CA LEU A 200 -9.49 14.56 -34.11
C LEU A 200 -11.02 14.51 -34.05
N ASN A 201 -11.63 14.91 -32.92
CA ASN A 201 -13.08 14.90 -32.76
C ASN A 201 -13.77 16.11 -33.43
N ALA A 202 -13.00 17.12 -33.86
CA ALA A 202 -13.50 18.31 -34.54
C ALA A 202 -13.48 18.18 -36.08
N GLN A 203 -12.91 17.09 -36.61
CA GLN A 203 -12.87 16.72 -38.03
C GLN A 203 -14.02 15.77 -38.37
#